data_AF-A0A5J5F3M0-F1
#
_entry.id   AF-A0A5J5F3M0-F1
#
_cell.length_a   1.000
_cell.length_b   1.000
_cell.length_c   1.000
_cell.angle_alpha   90.00
_cell.angle_beta   90.00
_cell.angle_gamma   90.00
#
_symmetry.space_group_name_H-M   'P 1'
#
loop_
_entity.id
_entity.type
_entity.pdbx_description
1 polymer ?
#
loop_
_entity_poly.entity_id
_entity_poly.type
_entity_poly.pdbx_seq_one_letter_code
_entity_poly.pdbx_strand_id
1 'polypeptide(L)'
;MSPNSNDYTHTLHLQEDDSSRIPQTFTTSIVEPPSPNTLDKHFVFPLQSPPRNRYPLAMPTHESRTAKERVIAPIERLPVEIFDQIIPLLAVDTPTNGYTPRNKDLASCLLVSRTFYNMTLSTLYARVTFPHSSIFSKFLTHIAKYPELGQLVRRLDFSQFTSVGLGRTRKMQFEIHNLTHKTLLECLNLTPRLREFLAAESMDMDIDERVLEKLFFDLPRLEAIDFCGSTTPSFMRAVTAVVSANHPSMPDALKLKRVGFHGCNTIPPSVFATLIPRLSQVTHLDLTHTQVTDGTLHALPKTAKITHLSLSKCSKLRGPAVVDFLINHPGVKNLVSLNLYFDTSRYRLLSTADVDELLPRLPNTLRSLNLSGAKINASHIPQLRRLSKHLEELSIGNADLTLHDINGIFERGDEQEQREHGPHQSKLHYLDLTGISSVTPISIILAGSNDSLLRRDTYPLQVLELSEKVTDGLKERTASGTRMGWTVKTDRRRGWYVRTAPGTTPGGEQLAKALREDDGSRSWKMGGKSWGSRKIGMAQGQLVGLYGYYAFGM
;
A
#
# COMPACT_ATOMS: atom_id res chain seq x y z
N MET A 1 39.79 -65.75 -3.10
CA MET A 1 40.44 -66.25 -4.33
C MET A 1 39.95 -65.40 -5.49
N SER A 2 40.70 -64.36 -5.85
CA SER A 2 40.70 -63.81 -7.23
C SER A 2 41.61 -64.73 -8.09
N PRO A 3 41.80 -64.55 -9.43
CA PRO A 3 41.37 -63.48 -10.35
C PRO A 3 40.86 -64.04 -11.71
N ASN A 4 40.40 -63.28 -12.72
CA ASN A 4 41.14 -62.57 -13.80
C ASN A 4 40.12 -62.46 -14.97
N SER A 5 40.16 -61.60 -15.98
CA SER A 5 40.82 -60.34 -16.33
C SER A 5 40.42 -60.10 -17.80
N ASN A 6 40.11 -58.86 -18.20
CA ASN A 6 40.91 -58.15 -19.21
C ASN A 6 40.33 -56.79 -19.54
N ASP A 7 41.20 -55.81 -19.31
CA ASP A 7 41.19 -54.43 -19.72
C ASP A 7 41.20 -54.25 -21.24
N TYR A 8 40.64 -53.13 -21.70
CA TYR A 8 41.30 -52.26 -22.68
C TYR A 8 40.98 -50.80 -22.37
N THR A 9 41.98 -50.09 -21.88
CA THR A 9 42.04 -48.63 -21.77
C THR A 9 42.69 -48.06 -23.02
N HIS A 10 42.11 -47.01 -23.61
CA HIS A 10 42.84 -46.07 -24.44
C HIS A 10 42.35 -44.64 -24.15
N THR A 11 43.28 -43.86 -23.63
CA THR A 11 43.27 -42.41 -23.39
C THR A 11 43.33 -41.65 -24.72
N LEU A 12 42.70 -40.46 -24.83
CA LEU A 12 43.34 -39.18 -25.19
C LEU A 12 42.35 -38.03 -25.51
N HIS A 13 42.68 -36.87 -24.95
CA HIS A 13 42.48 -35.48 -25.39
C HIS A 13 41.07 -34.87 -25.48
N LEU A 14 40.76 -34.10 -24.41
CA LEU A 14 39.91 -32.92 -24.47
C LEU A 14 40.79 -31.68 -24.74
N GLN A 15 40.38 -30.90 -25.75
CA GLN A 15 40.79 -29.52 -25.98
C GLN A 15 39.52 -28.66 -26.01
N GLU A 16 39.63 -27.50 -25.38
CA GLU A 16 38.60 -26.51 -25.03
C GLU A 16 37.81 -25.97 -26.24
N ASP A 17 36.53 -25.62 -26.04
CA ASP A 17 36.13 -24.21 -26.13
C ASP A 17 34.74 -23.90 -25.52
N ASP A 18 34.60 -22.63 -25.14
CA ASP A 18 33.65 -21.95 -24.27
C ASP A 18 32.24 -21.72 -24.87
N SER A 19 31.19 -21.81 -24.04
CA SER A 19 30.07 -20.85 -24.04
C SER A 19 29.06 -21.13 -22.92
N SER A 20 29.25 -20.39 -21.84
CA SER A 20 28.38 -20.21 -20.69
C SER A 20 26.93 -19.77 -21.00
N ARG A 21 25.94 -20.36 -20.29
CA ARG A 21 24.92 -19.69 -19.45
C ARG A 21 23.71 -20.60 -19.14
N ILE A 22 23.74 -21.27 -17.98
CA ILE A 22 22.55 -21.83 -17.29
C ILE A 22 22.69 -21.53 -15.77
N PRO A 23 21.58 -21.29 -15.03
CA PRO A 23 21.55 -20.61 -13.73
C PRO A 23 21.98 -21.52 -12.58
N GLN A 24 22.72 -20.96 -11.62
CA GLN A 24 23.18 -21.66 -10.44
C GLN A 24 22.04 -21.99 -9.47
N THR A 25 22.02 -23.27 -9.13
CA THR A 25 21.26 -23.97 -8.12
C THR A 25 21.65 -23.58 -6.69
N PHE A 26 20.69 -23.72 -5.79
CA PHE A 26 20.83 -23.54 -4.35
C PHE A 26 21.86 -24.51 -3.76
N THR A 27 22.91 -23.98 -3.13
CA THR A 27 23.72 -24.69 -2.13
C THR A 27 23.76 -23.88 -0.85
N THR A 28 23.28 -24.51 0.22
CA THR A 28 23.25 -24.00 1.59
C THR A 28 24.65 -24.01 2.19
N SER A 29 25.28 -22.84 2.27
CA SER A 29 26.43 -22.58 3.12
C SER A 29 25.95 -21.81 4.35
N ILE A 30 26.08 -22.42 5.53
CA ILE A 30 25.83 -21.74 6.81
C ILE A 30 26.95 -20.71 7.00
N VAL A 31 26.62 -19.44 6.76
CA VAL A 31 27.50 -18.30 7.06
C VAL A 31 27.07 -17.73 8.41
N GLU A 32 27.98 -17.69 9.38
CA GLU A 32 27.72 -17.12 10.70
C GLU A 32 27.24 -15.66 10.60
N PRO A 33 26.30 -15.22 11.46
CA PRO A 33 25.79 -13.86 11.42
C PRO A 33 26.89 -12.86 11.80
N PRO A 34 26.94 -11.68 11.16
CA PRO A 34 27.94 -10.66 11.48
C PRO A 34 27.75 -10.16 12.91
N SER A 35 28.86 -10.07 13.65
CA SER A 35 28.84 -9.61 15.04
C SER A 35 28.46 -8.12 15.14
N PRO A 36 27.91 -7.67 16.28
CA PRO A 36 27.42 -6.30 16.49
C PRO A 36 28.44 -5.18 16.23
N ASN A 37 29.73 -5.52 16.12
CA ASN A 37 30.84 -4.57 15.96
C ASN A 37 31.17 -4.20 14.50
N THR A 38 30.34 -4.56 13.53
CA THR A 38 30.56 -4.23 12.11
C THR A 38 29.69 -3.08 11.57
N LEU A 39 28.69 -2.63 12.33
CA LEU A 39 27.82 -1.51 11.94
C LEU A 39 28.51 -0.14 12.01
N ASP A 40 29.52 0.01 12.87
CA ASP A 40 30.25 1.28 13.03
C ASP A 40 31.36 1.51 11.98
N LYS A 41 31.62 0.53 11.09
CA LYS A 41 32.65 0.65 10.05
C LYS A 41 32.16 1.24 8.73
N HIS A 42 30.84 1.38 8.54
CA HIS A 42 30.27 1.91 7.29
C HIS A 42 29.86 3.40 7.35
N PHE A 43 30.01 4.05 8.51
CA PHE A 43 29.78 5.49 8.66
C PHE A 43 30.85 6.13 9.54
N VAL A 44 32.02 6.38 8.98
CA VAL A 44 33.00 7.31 9.57
C VAL A 44 32.93 8.62 8.79
N PHE A 45 32.30 9.63 9.36
CA PHE A 45 32.51 11.02 8.93
C PHE A 45 33.88 11.48 9.46
N PRO A 46 34.69 12.21 8.68
CA PRO A 46 35.92 12.77 9.21
C PRO A 46 35.58 13.87 10.23
N LEU A 47 35.86 13.59 11.50
CA LEU A 47 35.94 14.61 12.55
C LEU A 47 37.10 15.55 12.21
N GLN A 48 36.81 16.84 12.02
CA GLN A 48 37.85 17.87 11.96
C GLN A 48 38.52 18.01 13.34
N SER A 49 39.85 17.94 13.35
CA SER A 49 40.72 18.07 14.53
C SER A 49 40.67 19.47 15.16
N PRO A 50 40.99 19.62 16.47
CA PRO A 50 40.93 20.91 17.16
C PRO A 50 42.10 21.85 16.77
N PRO A 51 41.99 23.17 17.00
CA PRO A 51 42.94 24.13 16.46
C PRO A 51 44.25 24.14 17.25
N ARG A 52 45.38 24.09 16.54
CA ARG A 52 46.71 24.39 17.10
C ARG A 52 47.05 25.85 16.83
N ASN A 53 47.32 26.61 17.89
CA ASN A 53 47.92 27.95 17.86
C ASN A 53 49.27 27.96 17.13
N ARG A 54 49.45 28.84 16.13
CA ARG A 54 50.76 29.37 15.71
C ARG A 54 50.65 30.84 15.24
N TYR A 55 51.60 31.62 15.72
CA TYR A 55 51.87 33.05 15.49
C TYR A 55 52.15 33.41 14.00
N PRO A 56 52.12 34.71 13.62
CA PRO A 56 52.00 35.13 12.22
C PRO A 56 53.36 35.10 11.50
N LEU A 57 53.38 34.50 10.32
CA LEU A 57 54.48 34.62 9.35
C LEU A 57 53.95 35.38 8.12
N ALA A 58 54.73 36.38 7.72
CA ALA A 58 54.43 37.38 6.71
C ALA A 58 53.95 36.79 5.37
N MET A 59 52.93 37.44 4.79
CA MET A 59 52.37 37.13 3.48
C MET A 59 53.34 37.50 2.36
N PRO A 60 53.62 36.61 1.40
CA PRO A 60 54.05 37.02 0.08
C PRO A 60 52.85 37.62 -0.67
N THR A 61 53.16 38.69 -1.37
CA THR A 61 52.31 39.55 -2.19
C THR A 61 51.34 38.80 -3.11
N HIS A 62 50.11 39.33 -3.15
CA HIS A 62 49.00 39.00 -4.04
C HIS A 62 49.44 38.80 -5.50
N GLU A 63 49.57 37.55 -5.93
CA GLU A 63 49.19 37.19 -7.29
C GLU A 63 47.73 36.77 -7.27
N SER A 64 46.91 37.57 -7.94
CA SER A 64 45.50 37.28 -8.23
C SER A 64 45.41 35.97 -9.03
N ARG A 65 45.32 34.85 -8.32
CA ARG A 65 44.66 33.64 -8.86
C ARG A 65 43.22 34.02 -9.12
N THR A 66 42.94 34.42 -10.37
CA THR A 66 41.59 34.46 -10.91
C THR A 66 40.90 33.16 -10.50
N ALA A 67 39.79 33.28 -9.77
CA ALA A 67 38.99 32.12 -9.38
C ALA A 67 38.64 31.37 -10.66
N LYS A 68 39.25 30.21 -10.91
CA LYS A 68 38.87 29.34 -12.02
C LYS A 68 37.37 29.14 -11.89
N GLU A 69 36.61 29.65 -12.86
CA GLU A 69 35.16 29.47 -12.93
C GLU A 69 34.87 28.00 -12.70
N ARG A 70 34.13 27.70 -11.64
CA ARG A 70 33.81 26.33 -11.28
C ARG A 70 32.92 25.79 -12.39
N VAL A 71 33.48 24.95 -13.26
CA VAL A 71 32.72 24.37 -14.37
C VAL A 71 31.70 23.40 -13.78
N ILE A 72 30.45 23.88 -13.65
CA ILE A 72 29.32 23.09 -13.19
C ILE A 72 28.92 22.13 -14.32
N ALA A 73 28.82 20.83 -14.01
CA ALA A 73 28.38 19.81 -14.95
C ALA A 73 26.97 20.14 -15.48
N PRO A 74 26.62 19.83 -16.74
CA PRO A 74 25.32 20.19 -17.32
C PRO A 74 24.12 19.77 -16.48
N ILE A 75 24.17 18.57 -15.87
CA ILE A 75 23.11 18.05 -15.00
C ILE A 75 22.91 18.89 -13.73
N GLU A 76 23.97 19.50 -13.19
CA GLU A 76 23.90 20.34 -12.00
C GLU A 76 23.33 21.75 -12.28
N ARG A 77 23.14 22.10 -13.55
CA ARG A 77 22.47 23.34 -13.97
C ARG A 77 20.96 23.18 -14.07
N LEU A 78 20.44 21.97 -13.90
CA LEU A 78 19.01 21.72 -13.97
C LEU A 78 18.29 22.40 -12.80
N PRO A 79 17.04 22.88 -13.00
CA PRO A 79 16.20 23.39 -11.93
C PRO A 79 15.94 22.34 -10.85
N VAL A 80 15.70 22.79 -9.62
CA VAL A 80 15.47 21.91 -8.46
C VAL A 80 14.24 21.02 -8.66
N GLU A 81 13.25 21.51 -9.40
CA GLU A 81 12.01 20.81 -9.74
C GLU A 81 12.26 19.57 -10.61
N ILE A 82 13.35 19.57 -11.39
CA ILE A 82 13.75 18.42 -12.20
C ILE A 82 14.47 17.40 -11.31
N PHE A 83 15.29 17.85 -10.35
CA PHE A 83 15.87 16.97 -9.34
C PHE A 83 14.81 16.30 -8.46
N ASP A 84 13.78 17.05 -8.07
CA ASP A 84 12.62 16.56 -7.31
C ASP A 84 11.78 15.53 -8.09
N GLN A 85 11.98 15.40 -9.40
CA GLN A 85 11.36 14.35 -10.21
C GLN A 85 12.28 13.15 -10.42
N ILE A 86 13.59 13.37 -10.56
CA ILE A 86 14.55 12.31 -10.90
C ILE A 86 15.02 11.56 -9.65
N ILE A 87 15.53 12.27 -8.64
CA ILE A 87 16.17 11.65 -7.47
C ILE A 87 15.20 10.76 -6.69
N PRO A 88 13.92 11.14 -6.46
CA PRO A 88 12.97 10.29 -5.76
C PRO A 88 12.69 8.93 -6.43
N LEU A 89 13.00 8.76 -7.72
CA LEU A 89 12.87 7.47 -8.42
C LEU A 89 13.91 6.44 -7.94
N LEU A 90 15.00 6.91 -7.31
CA LEU A 90 16.04 6.06 -6.72
C LEU A 90 15.68 5.60 -5.30
N ALA A 91 14.61 6.15 -4.71
CA ALA A 91 14.16 5.77 -3.38
C ALA A 91 13.50 4.38 -3.42
N VAL A 92 13.96 3.48 -2.54
CA VAL A 92 13.42 2.13 -2.42
C VAL A 92 12.56 2.05 -1.15
N ASP A 93 11.24 2.16 -1.31
CA ASP A 93 10.28 2.15 -0.20
C ASP A 93 10.23 0.78 0.52
N THR A 94 10.37 -0.33 -0.23
CA THR A 94 10.41 -1.69 0.32
C THR A 94 11.51 -2.50 -0.38
N PRO A 95 12.50 -3.03 0.36
CA PRO A 95 13.54 -3.86 -0.25
C PRO A 95 12.93 -5.16 -0.80
N THR A 96 13.22 -5.47 -2.06
CA THR A 96 12.63 -6.59 -2.83
C THR A 96 12.68 -7.95 -2.12
N ASN A 97 13.74 -8.19 -1.34
CA ASN A 97 13.97 -9.46 -0.65
C ASN A 97 14.07 -9.31 0.88
N GLY A 98 13.64 -8.16 1.44
CA GLY A 98 13.76 -7.86 2.87
C GLY A 98 15.18 -7.49 3.36
N TYR A 99 16.24 -7.90 2.64
CA TYR A 99 17.65 -7.69 3.02
C TYR A 99 18.42 -6.69 2.13
N THR A 100 17.86 -6.30 0.98
CA THR A 100 18.53 -5.34 0.08
C THR A 100 18.74 -4.00 0.81
N PRO A 101 19.98 -3.42 0.78
CA PRO A 101 20.23 -2.14 1.42
C PRO A 101 19.29 -1.06 0.86
N ARG A 102 18.48 -0.45 1.73
CA ARG A 102 17.64 0.69 1.32
C ARG A 102 18.53 1.86 0.94
N ASN A 103 18.12 2.63 -0.07
CA ASN A 103 18.73 3.92 -0.42
C ASN A 103 20.21 3.85 -0.82
N LYS A 104 20.72 2.70 -1.29
CA LYS A 104 22.11 2.56 -1.76
C LYS A 104 22.43 3.57 -2.87
N ASP A 105 21.52 3.74 -3.82
CA ASP A 105 21.71 4.65 -4.95
C ASP A 105 21.66 6.11 -4.48
N LEU A 106 20.73 6.45 -3.57
CA LEU A 106 20.70 7.77 -2.93
C LEU A 106 21.99 8.05 -2.14
N ALA A 107 22.53 7.08 -1.40
CA ALA A 107 23.79 7.24 -0.69
C ALA A 107 24.95 7.52 -1.66
N SER A 108 24.93 6.91 -2.84
CA SER A 108 25.90 7.18 -3.91
C SER A 108 25.76 8.61 -4.44
N CYS A 109 24.52 9.11 -4.62
CA CYS A 109 24.26 10.49 -5.04
C CYS A 109 24.84 11.53 -4.06
N LEU A 110 24.83 11.27 -2.75
CA LEU A 110 25.42 12.19 -1.76
C LEU A 110 26.93 12.45 -1.99
N LEU A 111 27.63 11.54 -2.67
CA LEU A 111 29.08 11.60 -2.88
C LEU A 111 29.47 12.24 -4.23
N VAL A 112 28.50 12.56 -5.09
CA VAL A 112 28.76 13.06 -6.45
C VAL A 112 29.24 14.51 -6.44
N SER A 113 28.46 15.41 -5.82
CA SER A 113 28.78 16.84 -5.74
C SER A 113 27.96 17.53 -4.67
N ARG A 114 28.24 18.82 -4.40
CA ARG A 114 27.44 19.61 -3.43
C ARG A 114 26.00 19.79 -3.87
N THR A 115 25.76 19.92 -5.18
CA THR A 115 24.42 20.04 -5.76
C THR A 115 23.63 18.76 -5.51
N PHE A 116 24.20 17.60 -5.87
CA PHE A 116 23.59 16.31 -5.61
C PHE A 116 23.41 16.02 -4.12
N TYR A 117 24.38 16.40 -3.28
CA TYR A 117 24.27 16.28 -1.83
C TYR A 117 23.00 16.97 -1.31
N ASN A 118 22.80 18.24 -1.65
CA ASN A 118 21.66 19.03 -1.19
C ASN A 118 20.31 18.48 -1.70
N MET A 119 20.23 18.12 -2.99
CA MET A 119 18.99 17.62 -3.59
C MET A 119 18.64 16.21 -3.07
N THR A 120 19.64 15.36 -2.87
CA THR A 120 19.44 14.00 -2.35
C THR A 120 19.05 14.03 -0.87
N LEU A 121 19.63 14.92 -0.07
CA LEU A 121 19.30 15.06 1.35
C LEU A 121 17.81 15.39 1.54
N SER A 122 17.26 16.26 0.69
CA SER A 122 15.82 16.57 0.67
C SER A 122 14.97 15.32 0.41
N THR A 123 15.39 14.45 -0.50
CA THR A 123 14.70 13.18 -0.78
C THR A 123 14.77 12.20 0.40
N LEU A 124 15.94 12.06 1.03
CA LEU A 124 16.17 11.14 2.15
C LEU A 124 15.36 11.50 3.39
N TYR A 125 15.20 12.78 3.68
CA TYR A 125 14.48 13.26 4.87
C TYR A 125 12.99 13.52 4.61
N ALA A 126 12.56 13.67 3.35
CA ALA A 126 11.16 13.98 3.06
C ALA A 126 10.21 12.86 3.49
N ARG A 127 10.58 11.60 3.30
CA ARG A 127 9.72 10.43 3.57
C ARG A 127 10.48 9.42 4.42
N VAL A 128 10.30 9.48 5.74
CA VAL A 128 11.06 8.62 6.67
C VAL A 128 10.16 7.53 7.22
N THR A 129 10.63 6.28 7.12
CA THR A 129 9.93 5.10 7.65
C THR A 129 10.67 4.53 8.85
N PHE A 130 9.93 4.14 9.89
CA PHE A 130 10.46 3.61 11.14
C PHE A 130 9.94 2.19 11.40
N PRO A 131 10.61 1.14 10.88
CA PRO A 131 10.28 -0.24 11.25
C PRO A 131 10.55 -0.56 12.73
N HIS A 132 11.49 0.16 13.35
CA HIS A 132 11.95 -0.09 14.72
C HIS A 132 12.28 1.21 15.47
N SER A 133 12.16 1.18 16.81
CA SER A 133 12.38 2.36 17.67
C SER A 133 13.82 2.86 17.68
N SER A 134 14.80 2.00 17.44
CA SER A 134 16.22 2.40 17.30
C SER A 134 16.47 3.30 16.09
N ILE A 135 15.78 3.06 14.98
CA ILE A 135 15.87 3.89 13.77
C ILE A 135 15.26 5.26 14.06
N PHE A 136 14.11 5.29 14.74
CA PHE A 136 13.47 6.53 15.17
C PHE A 136 14.37 7.34 16.11
N SER A 137 14.98 6.71 17.12
CA SER A 137 15.89 7.40 18.05
C SER A 137 17.11 7.98 17.33
N LYS A 138 17.75 7.23 16.43
CA LYS A 138 18.87 7.74 15.62
C LYS A 138 18.47 8.95 14.78
N PHE A 139 17.29 8.87 14.15
CA PHE A 139 16.73 9.98 13.38
C PHE A 139 16.46 11.20 14.25
N LEU A 140 15.80 11.02 15.40
CA LEU A 140 15.47 12.09 16.33
C LEU A 140 16.75 12.80 16.83
N THR A 141 17.74 12.05 17.31
CA THR A 141 19.04 12.59 17.72
C THR A 141 19.69 13.41 16.61
N HIS A 142 19.55 12.97 15.35
CA HIS A 142 20.17 13.65 14.22
C HIS A 142 19.47 14.95 13.86
N ILE A 143 18.12 14.96 13.81
CA ILE A 143 17.37 16.20 13.53
C ILE A 143 17.37 17.17 14.72
N ALA A 144 17.56 16.68 15.95
CA ALA A 144 17.76 17.53 17.11
C ALA A 144 19.11 18.26 17.04
N LYS A 145 20.15 17.58 16.53
CA LYS A 145 21.47 18.19 16.29
C LYS A 145 21.47 19.14 15.09
N TYR A 146 20.71 18.83 14.05
CA TYR A 146 20.62 19.59 12.80
C TYR A 146 19.16 19.89 12.44
N PRO A 147 18.53 20.91 13.07
CA PRO A 147 17.10 21.21 12.90
C PRO A 147 16.66 21.53 11.48
N GLU A 148 17.57 21.98 10.61
CA GLU A 148 17.32 22.20 9.19
C GLU A 148 16.89 20.91 8.46
N LEU A 149 17.33 19.74 8.94
CA LEU A 149 16.90 18.44 8.40
C LEU A 149 15.45 18.15 8.75
N GLY A 150 15.02 18.54 9.95
CA GLY A 150 13.62 18.45 10.38
C GLY A 150 12.67 19.27 9.49
N GLN A 151 13.15 20.38 8.92
CA GLN A 151 12.39 21.19 7.95
C GLN A 151 12.18 20.49 6.59
N LEU A 152 12.93 19.44 6.29
CA LEU A 152 12.78 18.66 5.06
C LEU A 152 11.69 17.58 5.19
N VAL A 153 11.34 17.20 6.41
CA VAL A 153 10.40 16.10 6.70
C VAL A 153 8.99 16.44 6.24
N ARG A 154 8.39 15.53 5.46
CA ARG A 154 7.00 15.61 4.97
C ARG A 154 6.17 14.42 5.44
N ARG A 155 6.78 13.26 5.68
CA ARG A 155 6.11 12.06 6.18
C ARG A 155 6.91 11.41 7.30
N LEU A 156 6.22 11.08 8.39
CA LEU A 156 6.66 10.12 9.39
C LEU A 156 5.80 8.87 9.25
N ASP A 157 6.43 7.76 8.89
CA ASP A 157 5.74 6.51 8.56
C ASP A 157 6.12 5.38 9.52
N PHE A 158 5.15 4.98 10.34
CA PHE A 158 5.26 3.87 11.29
C PHE A 158 4.36 2.69 10.89
N SER A 159 3.89 2.62 9.64
CA SER A 159 3.03 1.52 9.15
C SER A 159 3.70 0.13 9.25
N GLN A 160 5.03 0.09 9.25
CA GLN A 160 5.86 -1.11 9.43
C GLN A 160 6.40 -1.26 10.86
N PHE A 161 6.06 -0.35 11.77
CA PHE A 161 6.60 -0.35 13.11
C PHE A 161 6.15 -1.59 13.88
N THR A 162 7.10 -2.34 14.40
CA THR A 162 6.86 -3.48 15.29
C THR A 162 7.62 -3.30 16.60
N SER A 163 6.90 -3.46 17.71
CA SER A 163 7.46 -3.56 19.05
C SER A 163 8.00 -4.97 19.36
N VAL A 164 8.11 -5.85 18.36
CA VAL A 164 8.78 -7.14 18.47
C VAL A 164 9.83 -7.23 17.37
N GLY A 165 11.08 -6.92 17.71
CA GLY A 165 12.23 -7.20 16.85
C GLY A 165 12.69 -8.65 17.01
N LEU A 166 13.36 -9.19 15.98
CA LEU A 166 14.00 -10.51 15.94
C LEU A 166 14.62 -10.90 17.30
N GLY A 167 13.89 -11.68 18.11
CA GLY A 167 14.42 -12.39 19.28
C GLY A 167 14.43 -11.67 20.65
N ARG A 168 13.65 -10.60 20.89
CA ARG A 168 13.60 -9.96 22.23
C ARG A 168 12.26 -10.14 22.93
N THR A 169 12.29 -10.32 24.25
CA THR A 169 11.09 -10.50 25.08
C THR A 169 10.37 -9.15 25.30
N ARG A 170 9.04 -9.19 25.51
CA ARG A 170 8.21 -8.02 25.84
C ARG A 170 8.77 -7.16 26.98
N LYS A 171 9.54 -7.77 27.90
CA LYS A 171 10.18 -7.10 29.05
C LYS A 171 11.39 -6.24 28.65
N MET A 172 12.24 -6.72 27.74
CA MET A 172 13.38 -5.94 27.21
C MET A 172 12.95 -4.80 26.30
N GLN A 173 11.78 -4.92 25.66
CA GLN A 173 11.20 -3.85 24.84
C GLN A 173 10.73 -2.65 25.69
N PHE A 174 10.26 -2.90 26.91
CA PHE A 174 9.78 -1.88 27.85
C PHE A 174 10.92 -1.02 28.43
N GLU A 175 12.13 -1.55 28.47
CA GLU A 175 13.30 -0.86 29.01
C GLU A 175 13.96 0.08 27.99
N ILE A 176 13.73 -0.12 26.68
CA ILE A 176 14.28 0.75 25.62
C ILE A 176 13.28 1.87 25.28
N HIS A 177 13.39 2.99 25.99
CA HIS A 177 12.62 4.24 25.88
C HIS A 177 12.88 5.04 24.58
N ASN A 178 13.17 4.38 23.47
CA ASN A 178 13.56 5.06 22.23
C ASN A 178 12.38 5.72 21.50
N LEU A 179 11.18 5.18 21.64
CA LEU A 179 9.92 5.76 21.18
C LEU A 179 8.97 5.79 22.38
N THR A 180 8.48 6.99 22.70
CA THR A 180 7.51 7.28 23.76
C THR A 180 6.69 8.49 23.30
N HIS A 181 5.57 8.80 23.97
CA HIS A 181 4.83 10.06 23.71
C HIS A 181 5.71 11.31 23.82
N LYS A 182 6.69 11.34 24.74
CA LYS A 182 7.61 12.48 24.91
C LYS A 182 8.56 12.64 23.72
N THR A 183 9.24 11.56 23.33
CA THR A 183 10.19 11.60 22.21
C THR A 183 9.47 11.78 20.88
N LEU A 184 8.24 11.26 20.75
CA LEU A 184 7.38 11.51 19.61
C LEU A 184 6.98 12.98 19.52
N LEU A 185 6.53 13.58 20.62
CA LEU A 185 6.19 15.01 20.67
C LEU A 185 7.40 15.90 20.33
N GLU A 186 8.58 15.57 20.84
CA GLU A 186 9.84 16.25 20.48
C GLU A 186 10.09 16.17 18.97
N CYS A 187 9.95 14.99 18.36
CA CYS A 187 10.08 14.80 16.92
C CYS A 187 9.07 15.65 16.13
N LEU A 188 7.82 15.71 16.57
CA LEU A 188 6.79 16.53 15.94
C LEU A 188 7.08 18.03 16.03
N ASN A 189 7.70 18.48 17.12
CA ASN A 189 8.14 19.88 17.27
C ASN A 189 9.31 20.23 16.34
N LEU A 190 10.19 19.27 16.05
CA LEU A 190 11.31 19.42 15.11
C LEU A 190 10.90 19.26 13.64
N THR A 191 9.64 18.89 13.35
CA THR A 191 9.15 18.61 11.99
C THR A 191 7.95 19.49 11.60
N PRO A 192 8.09 20.83 11.62
CA PRO A 192 6.95 21.76 11.47
C PRO A 192 6.29 21.74 10.08
N ARG A 193 6.93 21.10 9.08
CA ARG A 193 6.41 20.97 7.71
C ARG A 193 5.85 19.58 7.40
N LEU A 194 5.57 18.79 8.44
CA LEU A 194 4.95 17.48 8.32
C LEU A 194 3.61 17.59 7.58
N ARG A 195 3.40 16.67 6.63
CA ARG A 195 2.17 16.54 5.84
C ARG A 195 1.45 15.22 6.13
N GLU A 196 2.17 14.18 6.50
CA GLU A 196 1.64 12.83 6.59
C GLU A 196 2.17 12.15 7.85
N PHE A 197 1.27 11.69 8.71
CA PHE A 197 1.59 10.92 9.91
C PHE A 197 0.86 9.58 9.87
N LEU A 198 1.61 8.49 9.68
CA LEU A 198 1.05 7.15 9.53
C LEU A 198 1.42 6.32 10.76
N ALA A 199 0.44 6.03 11.61
CA ALA A 199 0.57 5.18 12.78
C ALA A 199 -0.27 3.91 12.65
N ALA A 200 0.01 2.96 13.53
CA ALA A 200 -0.71 1.70 13.63
C ALA A 200 -0.84 1.28 15.10
N GLU A 201 -1.58 0.21 15.36
CA GLU A 201 -1.83 -0.38 16.68
C GLU A 201 -0.58 -0.61 17.54
N SER A 202 0.59 -0.75 16.92
CA SER A 202 1.87 -0.91 17.62
C SER A 202 2.39 0.37 18.30
N MET A 203 1.82 1.54 18.00
CA MET A 203 2.18 2.84 18.58
C MET A 203 1.16 3.37 19.60
N ASP A 204 0.09 2.63 19.86
CA ASP A 204 -1.05 3.06 20.65
C ASP A 204 -0.69 3.63 22.04
N MET A 205 0.36 3.09 22.67
CA MET A 205 0.84 3.53 23.99
C MET A 205 1.75 4.76 23.93
N ASP A 206 2.23 5.12 22.74
CA ASP A 206 3.15 6.22 22.48
C ASP A 206 2.43 7.47 21.95
N ILE A 207 1.10 7.41 21.79
CA ILE A 207 0.27 8.52 21.30
C ILE A 207 -0.68 8.94 22.44
N ASP A 208 -0.31 9.99 23.15
CA ASP A 208 -1.11 10.59 24.22
C ASP A 208 -1.89 11.83 23.74
N GLU A 209 -2.59 12.50 24.66
CA GLU A 209 -3.37 13.70 24.37
C GLU A 209 -2.52 14.81 23.75
N ARG A 210 -1.28 15.02 24.24
CA ARG A 210 -0.39 16.08 23.73
C ARG A 210 0.09 15.80 22.32
N VAL A 211 0.39 14.53 22.01
CA VAL A 211 0.72 14.12 20.64
C VAL A 211 -0.48 14.36 19.72
N LEU A 212 -1.69 14.00 20.14
CA LEU A 212 -2.90 14.20 19.34
C LEU A 212 -3.23 15.69 19.17
N GLU A 213 -3.12 16.53 20.20
CA GLU A 213 -3.24 17.98 20.10
C GLU A 213 -2.23 18.54 19.10
N LYS A 214 -0.97 18.07 19.16
CA LYS A 214 0.06 18.48 18.20
C LYS A 214 -0.34 18.13 16.76
N LEU A 215 -0.85 16.92 16.54
CA LEU A 215 -1.28 16.46 15.22
C LEU A 215 -2.51 17.22 14.70
N PHE A 216 -3.56 17.37 15.51
CA PHE A 216 -4.82 17.96 15.06
C PHE A 216 -4.81 19.49 15.03
N PHE A 217 -4.06 20.15 15.92
CA PHE A 217 -4.17 21.60 16.15
C PHE A 217 -2.90 22.37 15.75
N ASP A 218 -1.71 21.81 15.96
CA ASP A 218 -0.44 22.55 15.89
C ASP A 218 0.48 22.16 14.71
N LEU A 219 -0.06 21.45 13.72
CA LEU A 219 0.63 21.10 12.47
C LEU A 219 -0.17 21.59 11.25
N PRO A 220 0.04 22.85 10.82
CA PRO A 220 -0.83 23.53 9.84
C PRO A 220 -0.72 22.98 8.41
N ARG A 221 0.28 22.14 8.13
CA ARG A 221 0.50 21.48 6.84
C ARG A 221 0.12 20.01 6.84
N LEU A 222 -0.41 19.49 7.95
CA LEU A 222 -0.81 18.09 8.04
C LEU A 222 -2.04 17.86 7.16
N GLU A 223 -1.91 16.94 6.20
CA GLU A 223 -2.94 16.58 5.24
C GLU A 223 -3.39 15.12 5.39
N ALA A 224 -2.57 14.26 6.01
CA ALA A 224 -2.90 12.85 6.20
C ALA A 224 -2.58 12.35 7.60
N ILE A 225 -3.54 11.64 8.17
CA ILE A 225 -3.39 10.88 9.42
C ILE A 225 -3.95 9.46 9.22
N ASP A 226 -3.33 8.49 9.87
CA ASP A 226 -3.83 7.12 9.91
C ASP A 226 -3.49 6.49 11.26
N PHE A 227 -4.48 5.90 11.92
CA PHE A 227 -4.37 5.22 13.21
C PHE A 227 -4.79 3.75 13.06
N CYS A 228 -4.23 3.06 12.07
CA CYS A 228 -4.68 1.75 11.65
C CYS A 228 -4.61 0.70 12.78
N GLY A 229 -5.75 0.12 13.15
CA GLY A 229 -5.87 -0.91 14.18
C GLY A 229 -5.83 -0.38 15.61
N SER A 230 -5.73 0.94 15.81
CA SER A 230 -5.61 1.53 17.14
C SER A 230 -6.88 1.30 17.96
N THR A 231 -6.75 0.51 19.01
CA THR A 231 -7.89 0.01 19.81
C THR A 231 -7.64 0.01 21.31
N THR A 232 -6.44 0.35 21.76
CA THR A 232 -6.11 0.32 23.19
C THR A 232 -6.92 1.33 24.01
N PRO A 233 -7.16 1.04 25.31
CA PRO A 233 -7.89 1.96 26.18
C PRO A 233 -7.22 3.33 26.39
N SER A 234 -5.89 3.40 26.39
CA SER A 234 -5.15 4.68 26.51
C SER A 234 -5.39 5.56 25.29
N PHE A 235 -5.20 5.02 24.09
CA PHE A 235 -5.42 5.74 22.85
C PHE A 235 -6.88 6.19 22.72
N MET A 236 -7.83 5.30 23.04
CA MET A 236 -9.27 5.62 23.05
C MET A 236 -9.59 6.81 23.97
N ARG A 237 -9.05 6.83 25.19
CA ARG A 237 -9.27 7.95 26.12
C ARG A 237 -8.68 9.25 25.56
N ALA A 238 -7.44 9.19 25.07
CA ALA A 238 -6.75 10.36 24.53
C ALA A 238 -7.49 10.96 23.32
N VAL A 239 -7.88 10.13 22.34
CA VAL A 239 -8.61 10.62 21.16
C VAL A 239 -10.01 11.15 21.52
N THR A 240 -10.67 10.56 22.52
CA THR A 240 -11.97 11.05 23.01
C THR A 240 -11.85 12.40 23.71
N ALA A 241 -10.76 12.62 24.45
CA ALA A 241 -10.50 13.90 25.12
C ALA A 241 -10.18 15.01 24.10
N VAL A 242 -9.29 14.73 23.14
CA VAL A 242 -8.80 15.72 22.17
C VAL A 242 -9.83 16.02 21.08
N VAL A 243 -10.45 14.98 20.50
CA VAL A 243 -11.45 15.12 19.43
C VAL A 243 -12.84 15.23 20.04
N SER A 244 -13.05 16.34 20.74
CA SER A 244 -14.29 16.67 21.44
C SER A 244 -14.81 18.03 20.99
N ALA A 245 -16.13 18.14 20.82
CA ALA A 245 -16.78 19.40 20.47
C ALA A 245 -16.55 20.52 21.50
N ASN A 246 -16.27 20.15 22.76
CA ASN A 246 -16.03 21.07 23.86
C ASN A 246 -14.52 21.38 24.06
N HIS A 247 -13.64 20.80 23.23
CA HIS A 247 -12.21 21.05 23.37
C HIS A 247 -11.88 22.49 22.93
N PRO A 248 -11.20 23.32 23.76
CA PRO A 248 -11.00 24.75 23.49
C PRO A 248 -10.29 25.05 22.17
N SER A 249 -9.35 24.19 21.79
CA SER A 249 -8.55 24.34 20.56
C SER A 249 -9.13 23.63 19.33
N MET A 250 -10.34 23.05 19.43
CA MET A 250 -10.93 22.32 18.30
C MET A 250 -11.30 23.29 17.18
N PRO A 251 -10.70 23.19 15.98
CA PRO A 251 -11.01 24.10 14.88
C PRO A 251 -12.37 23.77 14.26
N ASP A 252 -13.03 24.76 13.65
CA ASP A 252 -14.26 24.55 12.88
C ASP A 252 -14.05 23.73 11.61
N ALA A 253 -12.83 23.76 11.05
CA ALA A 253 -12.45 22.99 9.88
C ALA A 253 -11.02 22.47 10.01
N LEU A 254 -10.83 21.20 9.66
CA LEU A 254 -9.53 20.54 9.58
C LEU A 254 -9.04 20.55 8.13
N LYS A 255 -7.73 20.76 7.94
CA LYS A 255 -7.07 20.74 6.62
C LYS A 255 -6.70 19.33 6.14
N LEU A 256 -7.25 18.31 6.81
CA LEU A 256 -6.99 16.90 6.49
C LEU A 256 -7.69 16.52 5.19
N LYS A 257 -6.92 15.93 4.27
CA LYS A 257 -7.38 15.37 3.01
C LYS A 257 -7.51 13.85 3.08
N ARG A 258 -6.77 13.19 3.98
CA ARG A 258 -6.72 11.74 4.09
C ARG A 258 -6.79 11.33 5.57
N VAL A 259 -7.80 10.55 5.92
CA VAL A 259 -8.09 10.20 7.31
C VAL A 259 -8.38 8.71 7.41
N GLY A 260 -7.53 7.99 8.16
CA GLY A 260 -7.64 6.56 8.37
C GLY A 260 -7.90 6.18 9.83
N PHE A 261 -9.00 5.47 10.05
CA PHE A 261 -9.37 4.83 11.33
C PHE A 261 -9.69 3.34 11.13
N HIS A 262 -9.07 2.72 10.13
CA HIS A 262 -9.28 1.31 9.81
C HIS A 262 -9.08 0.44 11.04
N GLY A 263 -10.07 -0.35 11.45
CA GLY A 263 -9.99 -1.23 12.60
C GLY A 263 -10.14 -0.56 13.96
N CYS A 264 -10.38 0.75 14.05
CA CYS A 264 -10.55 1.49 15.30
C CYS A 264 -11.96 1.30 15.91
N ASN A 265 -12.34 0.07 16.23
CA ASN A 265 -13.70 -0.27 16.65
C ASN A 265 -14.02 0.13 18.11
N THR A 266 -13.02 0.46 18.93
CA THR A 266 -13.23 0.90 20.32
C THR A 266 -13.52 2.40 20.44
N ILE A 267 -13.21 3.19 19.41
CA ILE A 267 -13.46 4.64 19.41
C ILE A 267 -14.97 4.93 19.46
N PRO A 268 -15.43 5.77 20.41
CA PRO A 268 -16.85 6.12 20.53
C PRO A 268 -17.40 6.86 19.31
N PRO A 269 -18.70 6.73 18.98
CA PRO A 269 -19.34 7.48 17.90
C PRO A 269 -19.21 9.01 18.02
N SER A 270 -19.13 9.54 19.24
CA SER A 270 -19.00 10.98 19.51
C SER A 270 -17.72 11.59 18.91
N VAL A 271 -16.65 10.81 18.83
CA VAL A 271 -15.39 11.23 18.18
C VAL A 271 -15.64 11.46 16.69
N PHE A 272 -16.29 10.52 16.01
CA PHE A 272 -16.62 10.68 14.59
C PHE A 272 -17.66 11.78 14.35
N ALA A 273 -18.64 11.94 15.25
CA ALA A 273 -19.61 13.03 15.21
C ALA A 273 -18.96 14.42 15.34
N THR A 274 -17.82 14.50 16.03
CA THR A 274 -17.02 15.72 16.12
C THR A 274 -16.11 15.89 14.90
N LEU A 275 -15.47 14.80 14.46
CA LEU A 275 -14.44 14.84 13.43
C LEU A 275 -15.02 15.05 12.02
N ILE A 276 -15.98 14.21 11.59
CA ILE A 276 -16.46 14.17 10.20
C ILE A 276 -16.99 15.53 9.70
N PRO A 277 -17.80 16.29 10.47
CA PRO A 277 -18.30 17.59 10.03
C PRO A 277 -17.22 18.64 9.77
N ARG A 278 -15.98 18.40 10.22
CA ARG A 278 -14.85 19.33 10.06
C ARG A 278 -13.96 18.97 8.87
N LEU A 279 -14.23 17.87 8.18
CA LEU A 279 -13.43 17.35 7.07
C LEU A 279 -13.84 17.96 5.72
N SER A 280 -13.72 19.28 5.60
CA SER A 280 -14.19 20.02 4.40
C SER A 280 -13.42 19.71 3.10
N GLN A 281 -12.20 19.18 3.20
CA GLN A 281 -11.30 18.89 2.08
C GLN A 281 -10.96 17.40 1.93
N VAL A 282 -11.70 16.51 2.62
CA VAL A 282 -11.37 15.07 2.60
C VAL A 282 -11.58 14.47 1.22
N THR A 283 -10.60 13.62 0.86
CA THR A 283 -10.53 12.87 -0.39
C THR A 283 -10.43 11.37 -0.14
N HIS A 284 -9.73 10.95 0.92
CA HIS A 284 -9.59 9.55 1.31
C HIS A 284 -10.09 9.39 2.74
N LEU A 285 -11.07 8.52 2.94
CA LEU A 285 -11.70 8.29 4.23
C LEU A 285 -11.86 6.79 4.46
N ASP A 286 -11.04 6.23 5.36
CA ASP A 286 -11.13 4.82 5.77
C ASP A 286 -11.73 4.72 7.17
N LEU A 287 -13.01 4.34 7.21
CA LEU A 287 -13.75 4.12 8.45
C LEU A 287 -14.02 2.63 8.68
N THR A 288 -13.27 1.74 8.01
CA THR A 288 -13.46 0.29 8.10
C THR A 288 -13.50 -0.15 9.55
N HIS A 289 -14.52 -0.90 9.93
CA HIS A 289 -14.69 -1.48 11.26
C HIS A 289 -14.62 -0.42 12.38
N THR A 290 -15.28 0.73 12.17
CA THR A 290 -15.47 1.77 13.19
C THR A 290 -16.91 1.81 13.69
N GLN A 291 -17.18 2.70 14.66
CA GLN A 291 -18.53 2.95 15.20
C GLN A 291 -19.24 4.15 14.56
N VAL A 292 -18.89 4.51 13.31
CA VAL A 292 -19.58 5.58 12.57
C VAL A 292 -21.07 5.25 12.40
N THR A 293 -21.93 6.26 12.55
CA THR A 293 -23.39 6.12 12.44
C THR A 293 -23.91 6.80 11.17
N ASP A 294 -25.14 6.46 10.76
CA ASP A 294 -25.80 7.08 9.60
C ASP A 294 -25.78 8.62 9.69
N GLY A 295 -26.17 9.18 10.85
CA GLY A 295 -26.23 10.63 11.05
C GLY A 295 -24.85 11.28 10.95
N THR A 296 -23.81 10.60 11.46
CA THR A 296 -22.42 11.07 11.35
C THR A 296 -21.92 11.03 9.90
N LEU A 297 -22.27 9.99 9.15
CA LEU A 297 -21.91 9.87 7.73
C LEU A 297 -22.55 10.99 6.89
N HIS A 298 -23.83 11.27 7.13
CA HIS A 298 -24.57 12.36 6.48
C HIS A 298 -24.15 13.77 6.91
N ALA A 299 -23.47 13.89 8.06
CA ALA A 299 -22.91 15.15 8.52
C ALA A 299 -21.59 15.53 7.82
N LEU A 300 -21.12 14.72 6.87
CA LEU A 300 -19.98 15.06 6.01
C LEU A 300 -20.23 16.41 5.30
N PRO A 301 -19.27 17.34 5.25
CA PRO A 301 -19.44 18.59 4.55
C PRO A 301 -19.71 18.39 3.06
N LYS A 302 -20.65 19.17 2.52
CA LYS A 302 -20.95 19.17 1.07
C LYS A 302 -19.76 19.56 0.20
N THR A 303 -18.76 20.23 0.78
CA THR A 303 -17.51 20.64 0.10
C THR A 303 -16.50 19.50 -0.04
N ALA A 304 -16.67 18.40 0.70
CA ALA A 304 -15.78 17.25 0.61
C ALA A 304 -15.73 16.71 -0.84
N LYS A 305 -14.62 16.08 -1.21
CA LYS A 305 -14.43 15.51 -2.57
C LYS A 305 -13.84 14.13 -2.44
N ILE A 306 -14.60 13.22 -1.83
CA ILE A 306 -14.16 11.86 -1.56
C ILE A 306 -13.98 11.10 -2.88
N THR A 307 -12.78 10.56 -3.04
CA THR A 307 -12.39 9.65 -4.11
C THR A 307 -12.21 8.23 -3.58
N HIS A 308 -11.80 8.05 -2.32
CA HIS A 308 -11.63 6.74 -1.71
C HIS A 308 -12.42 6.66 -0.41
N LEU A 309 -13.38 5.75 -0.35
CA LEU A 309 -14.25 5.55 0.81
C LEU A 309 -14.31 4.08 1.20
N SER A 310 -14.06 3.79 2.48
CA SER A 310 -14.34 2.48 3.06
C SER A 310 -15.27 2.60 4.25
N LEU A 311 -16.40 1.90 4.18
CA LEU A 311 -17.40 1.76 5.24
C LEU A 311 -17.57 0.29 5.66
N SER A 312 -16.61 -0.55 5.28
CA SER A 312 -16.65 -1.99 5.51
C SER A 312 -16.79 -2.31 7.00
N LYS A 313 -17.60 -3.31 7.33
CA LYS A 313 -17.79 -3.79 8.72
C LYS A 313 -18.21 -2.72 9.74
N CYS A 314 -18.77 -1.58 9.31
CA CYS A 314 -19.32 -0.58 10.22
C CYS A 314 -20.69 -1.03 10.73
N SER A 315 -20.75 -1.55 11.96
CA SER A 315 -21.95 -2.20 12.51
C SER A 315 -23.10 -1.24 12.85
N LYS A 316 -22.85 0.07 12.88
CA LYS A 316 -23.85 1.11 13.17
C LYS A 316 -24.40 1.81 11.93
N LEU A 317 -24.05 1.31 10.73
CA LEU A 317 -24.61 1.78 9.47
C LEU A 317 -25.75 0.89 8.99
N ARG A 318 -26.77 1.49 8.38
CA ARG A 318 -27.89 0.78 7.75
C ARG A 318 -27.82 0.90 6.23
N GLY A 319 -28.20 -0.17 5.51
CA GLY A 319 -28.19 -0.23 4.05
C GLY A 319 -28.84 0.99 3.37
N PRO A 320 -30.12 1.30 3.66
CA PRO A 320 -30.81 2.42 3.02
C PRO A 320 -30.13 3.78 3.26
N ALA A 321 -29.57 4.00 4.45
CA ALA A 321 -28.89 5.25 4.77
C ALA A 321 -27.56 5.40 4.02
N VAL A 322 -26.83 4.29 3.83
CA VAL A 322 -25.60 4.25 3.03
C VAL A 322 -25.92 4.44 1.55
N VAL A 323 -26.99 3.82 1.04
CA VAL A 323 -27.45 3.99 -0.35
C VAL A 323 -27.84 5.44 -0.61
N ASP A 324 -28.68 6.03 0.24
CA ASP A 324 -29.07 7.45 0.16
C ASP A 324 -27.84 8.37 0.17
N PHE A 325 -26.88 8.13 1.08
CA PHE A 325 -25.64 8.89 1.12
C PHE A 325 -24.85 8.80 -0.20
N LEU A 326 -24.64 7.59 -0.72
CA LEU A 326 -23.88 7.37 -1.96
C LEU A 326 -24.58 7.97 -3.19
N ILE A 327 -25.92 7.95 -3.22
CA ILE A 327 -26.73 8.44 -4.34
C ILE A 327 -26.95 9.94 -4.27
N ASN A 328 -27.07 10.55 -3.10
CA ASN A 328 -27.54 11.93 -2.97
C ASN A 328 -26.47 12.90 -2.45
N HIS A 329 -25.48 12.44 -1.68
CA HIS A 329 -24.50 13.34 -1.09
C HIS A 329 -23.51 13.88 -2.15
N PRO A 330 -23.28 15.22 -2.25
CA PRO A 330 -22.41 15.81 -3.27
C PRO A 330 -20.93 15.43 -3.07
N GLY A 331 -20.52 15.15 -1.83
CA GLY A 331 -19.13 14.85 -1.49
C GLY A 331 -18.61 13.50 -1.99
N VAL A 332 -19.48 12.62 -2.53
CA VAL A 332 -19.13 11.27 -3.00
C VAL A 332 -19.40 11.05 -4.49
N LYS A 333 -19.60 12.13 -5.25
CA LYS A 333 -19.87 12.03 -6.70
C LYS A 333 -18.69 11.61 -7.56
N ASN A 334 -17.47 11.76 -7.03
CA ASN A 334 -16.23 11.48 -7.74
C ASN A 334 -15.50 10.25 -7.17
N LEU A 335 -16.24 9.28 -6.63
CA LEU A 335 -15.65 8.06 -6.07
C LEU A 335 -14.86 7.29 -7.13
N VAL A 336 -13.68 6.85 -6.72
CA VAL A 336 -12.72 6.04 -7.48
C VAL A 336 -12.56 4.67 -6.81
N SER A 337 -12.59 4.59 -5.48
CA SER A 337 -12.63 3.34 -4.73
C SER A 337 -13.73 3.37 -3.68
N LEU A 338 -14.57 2.34 -3.68
CA LEU A 338 -15.65 2.16 -2.73
C LEU A 338 -15.61 0.75 -2.14
N ASN A 339 -15.47 0.66 -0.82
CA ASN A 339 -15.46 -0.60 -0.10
C ASN A 339 -16.61 -0.68 0.92
N LEU A 340 -17.58 -1.54 0.62
CA LEU A 340 -18.77 -1.83 1.43
C LEU A 340 -18.79 -3.29 1.89
N TYR A 341 -17.62 -3.91 2.08
CA TYR A 341 -17.54 -5.31 2.49
C TYR A 341 -18.17 -5.56 3.87
N PHE A 342 -19.02 -6.58 3.96
CA PHE A 342 -19.56 -7.09 5.22
C PHE A 342 -19.45 -8.62 5.32
N ASP A 343 -19.27 -9.09 6.55
CA ASP A 343 -19.27 -10.50 6.87
C ASP A 343 -20.71 -11.00 7.05
N THR A 344 -21.16 -11.86 6.13
CA THR A 344 -22.52 -12.41 6.09
C THR A 344 -22.88 -13.23 7.33
N SER A 345 -21.89 -13.70 8.10
CA SER A 345 -22.14 -14.45 9.34
C SER A 345 -22.71 -13.59 10.48
N ARG A 346 -22.52 -12.27 10.43
CA ARG A 346 -22.91 -11.35 11.51
C ARG A 346 -24.02 -10.41 11.10
N TYR A 347 -23.83 -9.73 9.97
CA TYR A 347 -24.70 -8.66 9.54
C TYR A 347 -24.55 -8.46 8.04
N ARG A 348 -25.69 -8.30 7.37
CA ARG A 348 -25.71 -7.98 5.95
C ARG A 348 -26.17 -6.53 5.78
N LEU A 349 -25.26 -5.67 5.32
CA LEU A 349 -25.56 -4.24 5.15
C LEU A 349 -26.56 -4.00 4.02
N LEU A 350 -26.33 -4.60 2.84
CA LEU A 350 -27.12 -4.33 1.63
C LEU A 350 -28.04 -5.52 1.31
N SER A 351 -29.35 -5.24 1.31
CA SER A 351 -30.38 -6.13 0.78
C SER A 351 -30.42 -6.10 -0.75
N THR A 352 -31.25 -6.94 -1.38
CA THR A 352 -31.42 -6.93 -2.83
C THR A 352 -31.94 -5.57 -3.33
N ALA A 353 -32.95 -5.01 -2.65
CA ALA A 353 -33.51 -3.70 -2.99
C ALA A 353 -32.46 -2.57 -2.88
N ASP A 354 -31.60 -2.62 -1.86
CA ASP A 354 -30.50 -1.65 -1.73
C ASP A 354 -29.51 -1.73 -2.90
N VAL A 355 -29.22 -2.94 -3.39
CA VAL A 355 -28.32 -3.17 -4.53
C VAL A 355 -28.97 -2.72 -5.84
N ASP A 356 -30.27 -3.01 -6.03
CA ASP A 356 -31.05 -2.56 -7.18
C ASP A 356 -31.05 -1.04 -7.32
N GLU A 357 -31.15 -0.31 -6.20
CA GLU A 357 -31.10 1.15 -6.19
C GLU A 357 -29.68 1.69 -6.41
N LEU A 358 -28.68 1.04 -5.79
CA LEU A 358 -27.29 1.52 -5.79
C LEU A 358 -26.60 1.36 -7.15
N LEU A 359 -26.62 0.15 -7.74
CA LEU A 359 -25.78 -0.18 -8.90
C LEU A 359 -26.00 0.74 -10.12
N PRO A 360 -27.23 1.13 -10.49
CA PRO A 360 -27.46 2.04 -11.61
C PRO A 360 -26.90 3.45 -11.39
N ARG A 361 -26.73 3.88 -10.14
CA ARG A 361 -26.37 5.26 -9.76
C ARG A 361 -24.90 5.45 -9.39
N LEU A 362 -24.12 4.36 -9.35
CA LEU A 362 -22.67 4.43 -9.11
C LEU A 362 -21.95 5.21 -10.23
N PRO A 363 -20.95 6.05 -9.89
CA PRO A 363 -20.31 6.93 -10.85
C PRO A 363 -19.35 6.21 -11.81
N ASN A 364 -19.19 6.76 -13.00
CA ASN A 364 -18.26 6.24 -14.02
C ASN A 364 -16.77 6.50 -13.69
N THR A 365 -16.50 7.27 -12.64
CA THR A 365 -15.14 7.49 -12.10
C THR A 365 -14.64 6.30 -11.29
N LEU A 366 -15.53 5.38 -10.90
CA LEU A 366 -15.18 4.25 -10.04
C LEU A 366 -14.19 3.31 -10.75
N ARG A 367 -13.20 2.81 -10.01
CA ARG A 367 -12.19 1.84 -10.48
C ARG A 367 -12.16 0.61 -9.60
N SER A 368 -12.48 0.74 -8.32
CA SER A 368 -12.55 -0.37 -7.38
C SER A 368 -13.88 -0.36 -6.63
N LEU A 369 -14.60 -1.47 -6.68
CA LEU A 369 -15.88 -1.65 -6.01
C LEU A 369 -15.88 -2.98 -5.25
N ASN A 370 -16.06 -2.91 -3.94
CA ASN A 370 -16.25 -4.10 -3.11
C ASN A 370 -17.64 -4.11 -2.48
N LEU A 371 -18.45 -5.07 -2.93
CA LEU A 371 -19.79 -5.39 -2.45
C LEU A 371 -19.86 -6.80 -1.84
N SER A 372 -18.72 -7.40 -1.51
CA SER A 372 -18.69 -8.72 -0.91
C SER A 372 -19.56 -8.75 0.35
N GLY A 373 -20.49 -9.71 0.41
CA GLY A 373 -21.50 -9.85 1.45
C GLY A 373 -22.87 -9.22 1.16
N ALA A 374 -23.02 -8.41 0.10
CA ALA A 374 -24.32 -7.90 -0.33
C ALA A 374 -25.23 -9.01 -0.91
N LYS A 375 -26.56 -8.79 -0.95
CA LYS A 375 -27.51 -9.70 -1.62
C LYS A 375 -27.52 -9.50 -3.14
N ILE A 376 -26.46 -9.97 -3.80
CA ILE A 376 -26.33 -9.95 -5.26
C ILE A 376 -26.83 -11.30 -5.82
N ASN A 377 -27.76 -11.24 -6.77
CA ASN A 377 -28.27 -12.35 -7.58
C ASN A 377 -28.19 -12.03 -9.09
N ALA A 378 -28.67 -12.95 -9.94
CA ALA A 378 -28.60 -12.85 -11.40
C ALA A 378 -29.26 -11.59 -12.02
N SER A 379 -30.26 -10.96 -11.38
CA SER A 379 -30.90 -9.75 -11.94
C SER A 379 -29.96 -8.54 -11.99
N HIS A 380 -28.86 -8.56 -11.23
CA HIS A 380 -27.89 -7.47 -11.19
C HIS A 380 -26.79 -7.57 -12.25
N ILE A 381 -26.67 -8.70 -12.97
CA ILE A 381 -25.61 -8.93 -13.96
C ILE A 381 -25.56 -7.83 -15.04
N PRO A 382 -26.68 -7.34 -15.61
CA PRO A 382 -26.64 -6.23 -16.56
C PRO A 382 -25.94 -4.98 -16.02
N GLN A 383 -26.18 -4.63 -14.75
CA GLN A 383 -25.54 -3.47 -14.12
C GLN A 383 -24.07 -3.74 -13.77
N LEU A 384 -23.70 -4.95 -13.34
CA LEU A 384 -22.30 -5.32 -13.13
C LEU A 384 -21.51 -5.32 -14.45
N ARG A 385 -22.11 -5.77 -15.55
CA ARG A 385 -21.58 -5.69 -16.91
C ARG A 385 -21.43 -4.25 -17.38
N ARG A 386 -22.37 -3.35 -17.04
CA ARG A 386 -22.23 -1.91 -17.30
C ARG A 386 -21.02 -1.33 -16.56
N LEU A 387 -20.88 -1.65 -15.28
CA LEU A 387 -19.80 -1.14 -14.42
C LEU A 387 -18.42 -1.70 -14.80
N SER A 388 -18.35 -2.96 -15.27
CA SER A 388 -17.08 -3.57 -15.67
C SER A 388 -16.43 -2.88 -16.88
N LYS A 389 -17.12 -2.00 -17.60
CA LYS A 389 -16.53 -1.17 -18.68
C LYS A 389 -15.50 -0.16 -18.18
N HIS A 390 -15.51 0.18 -16.89
CA HIS A 390 -14.58 1.14 -16.29
C HIS A 390 -14.00 0.69 -14.95
N LEU A 391 -14.63 -0.28 -14.27
CA LEU A 391 -14.03 -0.92 -13.09
C LEU A 391 -12.80 -1.75 -13.46
N GLU A 392 -11.78 -1.65 -12.62
CA GLU A 392 -10.57 -2.48 -12.65
C GLU A 392 -10.61 -3.56 -11.56
N GLU A 393 -11.27 -3.29 -10.42
CA GLU A 393 -11.48 -4.24 -9.32
C GLU A 393 -12.97 -4.37 -8.98
N LEU A 394 -13.47 -5.60 -8.94
CA LEU A 394 -14.81 -5.91 -8.48
C LEU A 394 -14.76 -7.04 -7.43
N SER A 395 -15.39 -6.83 -6.29
CA SER A 395 -15.58 -7.88 -5.29
C SER A 395 -17.06 -8.12 -5.04
N ILE A 396 -17.49 -9.37 -5.27
CA ILE A 396 -18.87 -9.83 -5.12
C ILE A 396 -18.91 -11.15 -4.35
N GLY A 397 -17.98 -11.34 -3.42
CA GLY A 397 -17.89 -12.54 -2.59
C GLY A 397 -19.18 -12.77 -1.80
N ASN A 398 -19.53 -14.04 -1.62
CA ASN A 398 -20.78 -14.50 -1.00
C ASN A 398 -22.07 -14.07 -1.73
N ALA A 399 -21.98 -13.72 -3.02
CA ALA A 399 -23.13 -13.54 -3.89
C ALA A 399 -23.84 -14.86 -4.22
N ASP A 400 -25.13 -14.77 -4.53
CA ASP A 400 -25.98 -15.87 -4.97
C ASP A 400 -26.00 -15.91 -6.51
N LEU A 401 -24.86 -16.31 -7.08
CA LEU A 401 -24.61 -16.33 -8.52
C LEU A 401 -24.09 -17.70 -8.93
N THR A 402 -24.52 -18.18 -10.10
CA THR A 402 -23.89 -19.31 -10.75
C THR A 402 -22.64 -18.86 -11.51
N LEU A 403 -21.81 -19.83 -11.96
CA LEU A 403 -20.67 -19.48 -12.81
C LEU A 403 -21.10 -18.89 -14.15
N HIS A 404 -22.24 -19.33 -14.69
CA HIS A 404 -22.83 -18.76 -15.90
C HIS A 404 -23.17 -17.27 -15.70
N ASP A 405 -23.84 -16.93 -14.60
CA ASP A 405 -24.17 -15.53 -14.29
C ASP A 405 -22.90 -14.65 -14.17
N ILE A 406 -21.84 -15.17 -13.55
CA ILE A 406 -20.55 -14.47 -13.43
C ILE A 406 -19.91 -14.26 -14.81
N ASN A 407 -20.01 -15.23 -15.72
CA ASN A 407 -19.54 -15.07 -17.10
C ASN A 407 -20.32 -13.99 -17.85
N GLY A 408 -21.61 -13.84 -17.54
CA GLY A 408 -22.44 -12.75 -18.04
C GLY A 408 -21.84 -11.36 -17.85
N ILE A 409 -20.96 -11.14 -16.86
CA ILE A 409 -20.27 -9.85 -16.64
C ILE A 409 -19.33 -9.48 -17.80
N PHE A 410 -18.81 -10.47 -18.53
CA PHE A 410 -17.83 -10.31 -19.63
C PHE A 410 -18.45 -10.46 -21.02
N GLU A 411 -19.70 -10.93 -21.10
CA GLU A 411 -20.40 -11.15 -22.35
C GLU A 411 -20.83 -9.84 -23.02
N ARG A 412 -21.06 -9.92 -24.33
CA ARG A 412 -21.68 -8.81 -25.05
C ARG A 412 -23.11 -8.64 -24.54
N GLY A 413 -23.47 -7.42 -24.20
CA GLY A 413 -24.86 -7.09 -23.87
C GLY A 413 -25.79 -7.31 -25.05
N ASP A 414 -27.09 -7.38 -24.78
CA ASP A 414 -28.10 -7.47 -25.84
C ASP A 414 -28.11 -6.22 -26.72
N GLU A 415 -28.76 -6.26 -27.89
CA GLU A 415 -28.79 -5.12 -28.81
C GLU A 415 -29.24 -3.82 -28.14
N GLN A 416 -30.20 -3.90 -27.21
CA GLN A 416 -30.67 -2.75 -26.45
C GLN A 416 -29.58 -2.20 -25.53
N GLU A 417 -28.88 -3.06 -24.79
CA GLU A 417 -27.76 -2.64 -23.93
C GLU A 417 -26.62 -2.03 -24.75
N GLN A 418 -26.35 -2.57 -25.94
CA GLN A 418 -25.33 -2.03 -26.86
C GLN A 418 -25.71 -0.68 -27.45
N ARG A 419 -27.01 -0.45 -27.74
CA ARG A 419 -27.50 0.86 -28.20
C ARG A 419 -27.40 1.92 -27.11
N GLU A 420 -27.74 1.57 -25.87
CA GLU A 420 -27.71 2.50 -24.74
C GLU A 420 -26.30 2.78 -24.22
N HIS A 421 -25.43 1.75 -24.20
CA HIS A 421 -24.14 1.83 -23.49
C HIS A 421 -22.92 1.53 -24.37
N GLY A 422 -23.07 1.30 -25.67
CA GLY A 422 -21.99 0.98 -26.60
C GLY A 422 -21.43 -0.45 -26.48
N PRO A 423 -20.44 -0.82 -27.31
CA PRO A 423 -19.84 -2.16 -27.30
C PRO A 423 -19.25 -2.49 -25.92
N HIS A 424 -19.46 -3.72 -25.46
CA HIS A 424 -18.96 -4.16 -24.16
C HIS A 424 -17.52 -4.66 -24.28
N GLN A 425 -16.61 -4.03 -23.52
CA GLN A 425 -15.27 -4.53 -23.24
C GLN A 425 -14.98 -4.30 -21.77
N SER A 426 -14.88 -5.38 -21.00
CA SER A 426 -14.51 -5.33 -19.59
C SER A 426 -13.10 -4.76 -19.40
N LYS A 427 -12.92 -3.94 -18.36
CA LYS A 427 -11.64 -3.41 -17.86
C LYS A 427 -11.23 -4.08 -16.54
N LEU A 428 -11.96 -5.08 -16.08
CA LEU A 428 -11.68 -5.78 -14.83
C LEU A 428 -10.34 -6.51 -14.92
N HIS A 429 -9.43 -6.20 -14.01
CA HIS A 429 -8.20 -6.93 -13.76
C HIS A 429 -8.35 -7.91 -12.59
N TYR A 430 -9.23 -7.60 -11.64
CA TYR A 430 -9.43 -8.36 -10.42
C TYR A 430 -10.91 -8.63 -10.14
N LEU A 431 -11.21 -9.88 -9.77
CA LEU A 431 -12.54 -10.33 -9.39
C LEU A 431 -12.49 -11.19 -8.12
N ASP A 432 -13.16 -10.77 -7.06
CA ASP A 432 -13.31 -11.58 -5.83
C ASP A 432 -14.63 -12.36 -5.83
N LEU A 433 -14.48 -13.68 -5.80
CA LEU A 433 -15.55 -14.68 -5.84
C LEU A 433 -15.57 -15.52 -4.55
N THR A 434 -14.89 -15.07 -3.50
CA THR A 434 -14.80 -15.78 -2.22
C THR A 434 -16.19 -16.09 -1.68
N GLY A 435 -16.42 -17.34 -1.29
CA GLY A 435 -17.67 -17.77 -0.64
C GLY A 435 -18.87 -17.96 -1.57
N ILE A 436 -18.72 -17.83 -2.89
CA ILE A 436 -19.79 -18.18 -3.85
C ILE A 436 -19.83 -19.71 -3.99
N SER A 437 -20.99 -20.32 -3.70
CA SER A 437 -21.14 -21.78 -3.59
C SER A 437 -20.93 -22.53 -4.92
N SER A 438 -21.28 -21.92 -6.06
CA SER A 438 -21.09 -22.50 -7.39
C SER A 438 -19.63 -22.47 -7.85
N VAL A 439 -18.78 -21.69 -7.19
CA VAL A 439 -17.36 -21.53 -7.53
C VAL A 439 -16.56 -22.62 -6.82
N THR A 440 -16.13 -23.62 -7.60
CA THR A 440 -15.37 -24.78 -7.15
C THR A 440 -14.13 -24.94 -8.02
N PRO A 441 -13.10 -25.70 -7.57
CA PRO A 441 -11.92 -25.95 -8.41
C PRO A 441 -12.29 -26.53 -9.78
N ILE A 442 -13.31 -27.41 -9.79
CA ILE A 442 -13.80 -28.07 -11.00
C ILE A 442 -14.54 -27.08 -11.89
N SER A 443 -15.45 -26.26 -11.34
CA SER A 443 -16.18 -25.30 -12.18
C SER A 443 -15.25 -24.23 -12.77
N ILE A 444 -14.16 -23.85 -12.09
CA ILE A 444 -13.16 -22.93 -12.67
C ILE A 444 -12.36 -23.58 -13.82
N ILE A 445 -11.93 -24.84 -13.67
CA ILE A 445 -11.04 -25.52 -14.63
C ILE A 445 -11.79 -26.19 -15.79
N LEU A 446 -12.92 -26.83 -15.50
CA LEU A 446 -13.71 -27.66 -16.41
C LEU A 446 -14.99 -26.98 -16.89
N ALA A 447 -15.20 -25.70 -16.57
CA ALA A 447 -16.21 -24.93 -17.30
C ALA A 447 -15.99 -25.11 -18.80
N GLY A 448 -17.09 -25.35 -19.53
CA GLY A 448 -17.04 -25.46 -20.99
C GLY A 448 -16.33 -24.24 -21.60
N SER A 449 -15.84 -24.37 -22.83
CA SER A 449 -15.03 -23.31 -23.48
C SER A 449 -15.68 -21.92 -23.42
N ASN A 450 -17.01 -21.84 -23.34
CA ASN A 450 -17.77 -20.58 -23.27
C ASN A 450 -18.02 -20.07 -21.84
N ASP A 451 -17.93 -20.92 -20.81
CA ASP A 451 -18.23 -20.58 -19.40
C ASP A 451 -16.95 -20.45 -18.54
N SER A 452 -15.77 -20.60 -19.13
CA SER A 452 -14.53 -20.50 -18.36
C SER A 452 -14.11 -19.05 -18.18
N LEU A 453 -13.96 -18.58 -16.94
CA LEU A 453 -13.37 -17.26 -16.64
C LEU A 453 -11.89 -17.14 -17.04
N LEU A 454 -11.22 -18.29 -17.26
CA LEU A 454 -9.80 -18.39 -17.55
C LEU A 454 -9.46 -18.14 -19.02
N ARG A 455 -10.49 -18.03 -19.87
CA ARG A 455 -10.40 -17.77 -21.31
C ARG A 455 -9.62 -16.48 -21.62
N ARG A 456 -9.20 -16.30 -22.87
CA ARG A 456 -8.33 -15.16 -23.24
C ARG A 456 -9.10 -13.89 -23.52
N ASP A 457 -10.32 -14.01 -23.99
CA ASP A 457 -11.28 -12.94 -24.24
C ASP A 457 -11.74 -12.24 -22.95
N THR A 458 -11.53 -12.84 -21.75
CA THR A 458 -11.75 -12.14 -20.48
C THR A 458 -10.60 -11.20 -20.10
N TYR A 459 -9.49 -11.17 -20.85
CA TYR A 459 -8.42 -10.19 -20.63
C TYR A 459 -8.99 -8.75 -20.76
N PRO A 460 -8.73 -7.84 -19.80
CA PRO A 460 -7.58 -7.77 -18.90
C PRO A 460 -7.69 -8.51 -17.55
N LEU A 461 -8.66 -9.40 -17.36
CA LEU A 461 -8.79 -10.17 -16.12
C LEU A 461 -7.53 -11.02 -15.84
N GLN A 462 -6.90 -10.73 -14.70
CA GLN A 462 -5.63 -11.30 -14.28
C GLN A 462 -5.70 -11.98 -12.91
N VAL A 463 -6.60 -11.57 -12.03
CA VAL A 463 -6.64 -12.07 -10.65
C VAL A 463 -8.05 -12.48 -10.26
N LEU A 464 -8.21 -13.73 -9.85
CA LEU A 464 -9.39 -14.22 -9.16
C LEU A 464 -9.07 -14.42 -7.68
N GLU A 465 -9.77 -13.76 -6.78
CA GLU A 465 -9.73 -14.10 -5.35
C GLU A 465 -10.78 -15.17 -5.04
N LEU A 466 -10.34 -16.22 -4.36
CA LEU A 466 -11.10 -17.44 -4.16
C LEU A 466 -10.97 -17.93 -2.72
N SER A 467 -11.98 -18.66 -2.24
CA SER A 467 -11.92 -19.31 -0.92
C SER A 467 -10.74 -20.27 -0.81
N GLU A 468 -10.19 -20.42 0.39
CA GLU A 468 -9.08 -21.33 0.71
C GLU A 468 -9.29 -22.75 0.13
N LYS A 469 -10.47 -23.34 0.38
CA LYS A 469 -10.86 -24.65 -0.18
C LYS A 469 -10.75 -24.73 -1.70
N VAL A 470 -11.11 -23.65 -2.40
CA VAL A 470 -11.01 -23.60 -3.86
C VAL A 470 -9.55 -23.49 -4.29
N THR A 471 -8.79 -22.61 -3.66
CA THR A 471 -7.36 -22.46 -4.00
C THR A 471 -6.54 -23.70 -3.71
N ASP A 472 -6.83 -24.44 -2.65
CA ASP A 472 -6.12 -25.69 -2.35
C ASP A 472 -6.45 -26.79 -3.36
N GLY A 473 -7.73 -26.91 -3.75
CA GLY A 473 -8.10 -27.79 -4.85
C GLY A 473 -7.47 -27.40 -6.20
N LEU A 474 -7.22 -26.11 -6.45
CA LEU A 474 -6.50 -25.66 -7.64
C LEU A 474 -5.00 -25.97 -7.58
N LYS A 475 -4.37 -25.94 -6.38
CA LYS A 475 -2.97 -26.36 -6.19
C LYS A 475 -2.76 -27.83 -6.51
N GLU A 476 -3.74 -28.70 -6.24
CA GLU A 476 -3.69 -30.11 -6.62
C GLU A 476 -3.80 -30.31 -8.15
N ARG A 477 -4.25 -29.29 -8.90
CA ARG A 477 -4.59 -29.36 -10.33
C ARG A 477 -3.74 -28.41 -11.17
N THR A 478 -2.44 -28.29 -10.83
CA THR A 478 -1.52 -27.32 -11.46
C THR A 478 -1.42 -27.46 -12.98
N ALA A 479 -1.46 -28.67 -13.54
CA ALA A 479 -1.32 -28.91 -14.97
C ALA A 479 -2.34 -28.11 -15.82
N SER A 480 -3.61 -28.08 -15.38
CA SER A 480 -4.67 -27.33 -16.05
C SER A 480 -4.44 -25.82 -15.97
N GLY A 481 -3.95 -25.33 -14.83
CA GLY A 481 -3.62 -23.92 -14.65
C GLY A 481 -2.45 -23.47 -15.50
N THR A 482 -1.36 -24.24 -15.49
CA THR A 482 -0.17 -23.97 -16.33
C THR A 482 -0.54 -23.94 -17.81
N ARG A 483 -1.40 -24.86 -18.27
CA ARG A 483 -1.92 -24.87 -19.65
C ARG A 483 -2.62 -23.56 -20.02
N MET A 484 -3.39 -22.99 -19.10
CA MET A 484 -4.16 -21.76 -19.29
C MET A 484 -3.37 -20.49 -18.90
N GLY A 485 -2.16 -20.63 -18.33
CA GLY A 485 -1.32 -19.52 -17.89
C GLY A 485 -1.65 -18.94 -16.52
N TRP A 486 -2.34 -19.71 -15.66
CA TRP A 486 -2.76 -19.30 -14.32
C TRP A 486 -2.06 -20.08 -13.21
N THR A 487 -1.73 -19.41 -12.12
CA THR A 487 -1.00 -19.96 -10.98
C THR A 487 -1.66 -19.53 -9.67
N VAL A 488 -1.73 -20.45 -8.70
CA VAL A 488 -2.23 -20.13 -7.36
C VAL A 488 -1.15 -19.38 -6.58
N LYS A 489 -1.53 -18.27 -5.95
CA LYS A 489 -0.75 -17.55 -4.94
C LYS A 489 -1.58 -17.49 -3.66
N THR A 490 -0.96 -17.71 -2.51
CA THR A 490 -1.63 -17.60 -1.21
C THR A 490 -0.80 -16.78 -0.26
N ASP A 491 -1.45 -15.93 0.53
CA ASP A 491 -0.85 -15.21 1.64
C ASP A 491 -1.79 -15.29 2.84
N ARG A 492 -1.32 -15.90 3.93
CA ARG A 492 -2.11 -16.19 5.14
C ARG A 492 -3.45 -16.88 4.81
N ARG A 493 -4.57 -16.17 5.01
CA ARG A 493 -5.94 -16.68 4.86
C ARG A 493 -6.59 -16.31 3.52
N ARG A 494 -5.85 -15.64 2.63
CA ARG A 494 -6.36 -15.20 1.33
C ARG A 494 -5.61 -15.91 0.21
N GLY A 495 -6.38 -16.30 -0.80
CA GLY A 495 -5.91 -17.07 -1.93
C GLY A 495 -6.33 -16.44 -3.24
N TRP A 496 -5.38 -16.38 -4.17
CA TRP A 496 -5.57 -15.83 -5.50
C TRP A 496 -5.18 -16.85 -6.56
N TYR A 497 -5.93 -16.86 -7.64
CA TYR A 497 -5.53 -17.48 -8.89
C TYR A 497 -5.14 -16.38 -9.86
N VAL A 498 -3.88 -16.38 -10.29
CA VAL A 498 -3.24 -15.26 -10.97
C VAL A 498 -2.77 -15.68 -12.35
N ARG A 499 -3.14 -14.92 -13.38
CA ARG A 499 -2.64 -15.08 -14.74
C ARG A 499 -1.20 -14.56 -14.81
N THR A 500 -0.25 -15.48 -14.86
CA THR A 500 1.20 -15.19 -14.85
C THR A 500 1.85 -15.41 -16.20
N ALA A 501 1.17 -16.11 -17.11
CA ALA A 501 1.69 -16.49 -18.41
C ALA A 501 0.57 -16.46 -19.47
N PRO A 502 0.92 -16.42 -20.77
CA PRO A 502 -0.06 -16.53 -21.84
C PRO A 502 -0.72 -17.93 -21.95
N GLY A 503 -0.20 -18.93 -21.24
CA GLY A 503 -0.57 -20.33 -21.39
C GLY A 503 0.06 -20.97 -22.63
N THR A 504 -0.24 -22.26 -22.86
CA THR A 504 0.31 -23.05 -23.99
C THR A 504 -0.63 -23.14 -25.19
N THR A 505 -1.81 -22.52 -25.12
CA THR A 505 -2.77 -22.49 -26.24
C THR A 505 -2.29 -21.56 -27.37
N PRO A 506 -2.55 -21.84 -28.66
CA PRO A 506 -2.10 -20.98 -29.77
C PRO A 506 -2.68 -19.54 -29.71
N GLY A 507 -1.90 -18.50 -30.00
CA GLY A 507 -2.37 -17.09 -30.02
C GLY A 507 -2.06 -16.23 -28.77
N GLY A 508 -1.04 -16.59 -27.99
CA GLY A 508 -0.72 -15.96 -26.69
C GLY A 508 0.30 -14.82 -26.69
N GLU A 509 0.91 -14.46 -27.83
CA GLU A 509 2.05 -13.54 -27.88
C GLU A 509 1.73 -12.11 -27.41
N GLN A 510 0.57 -11.59 -27.81
CA GLN A 510 0.09 -10.26 -27.41
C GLN A 510 -0.17 -10.20 -25.89
N LEU A 511 -0.77 -11.26 -25.34
CA LEU A 511 -0.98 -11.41 -23.90
C LEU A 511 0.34 -11.49 -23.14
N ALA A 512 1.34 -12.20 -23.67
CA ALA A 512 2.66 -12.31 -23.06
C ALA A 512 3.37 -10.95 -22.99
N LYS A 513 3.26 -10.12 -24.04
CA LYS A 513 3.79 -8.76 -24.05
C LYS A 513 3.10 -7.89 -23.01
N ALA A 514 1.76 -7.89 -22.99
CA ALA A 514 0.99 -7.08 -22.07
C ALA A 514 1.24 -7.45 -20.59
N LEU A 515 1.41 -8.74 -20.28
CA LEU A 515 1.78 -9.21 -18.93
C LEU A 515 3.19 -8.77 -18.50
N ARG A 516 4.14 -8.61 -19.43
CA ARG A 516 5.48 -8.10 -19.12
C ARG A 516 5.51 -6.59 -18.89
N GLU A 517 4.63 -5.86 -19.56
CA GLU A 517 4.56 -4.40 -19.51
C GLU A 517 3.73 -3.89 -18.32
N ASP A 518 2.77 -4.69 -17.81
CA ASP A 518 1.97 -4.33 -16.65
C ASP A 518 2.76 -4.51 -15.34
N ASP A 519 3.30 -3.40 -14.83
CA ASP A 519 4.03 -3.37 -13.57
C ASP A 519 3.12 -3.26 -12.33
N GLY A 520 1.79 -3.33 -12.52
CA GLY A 520 0.76 -3.22 -11.50
C GLY A 520 0.53 -1.80 -10.97
N SER A 521 1.32 -0.80 -11.40
CA SER A 521 1.14 0.57 -10.95
C SER A 521 -0.14 1.17 -11.54
N ARG A 522 -0.92 1.83 -10.69
CA ARG A 522 -2.12 2.60 -11.08
C ARG A 522 -2.14 3.89 -10.30
N SER A 523 -2.47 5.00 -10.97
CA SER A 523 -2.48 6.34 -10.36
C SER A 523 -3.45 6.44 -9.19
N TRP A 524 -4.56 5.71 -9.25
CA TRP A 524 -5.58 5.70 -8.21
C TRP A 524 -5.21 4.84 -6.99
N LYS A 525 -4.22 3.95 -7.06
CA LYS A 525 -3.83 3.05 -5.96
C LYS A 525 -2.89 3.67 -4.93
N MET A 526 -2.62 4.97 -5.02
CA MET A 526 -1.69 5.67 -4.11
C MET A 526 -0.33 4.96 -4.00
N GLY A 527 0.21 4.45 -5.11
CA GLY A 527 1.49 3.74 -5.15
C GLY A 527 1.42 2.24 -4.82
N GLY A 528 0.25 1.72 -4.42
CA GLY A 528 -0.01 0.29 -4.34
C GLY A 528 0.02 -0.37 -5.73
N LYS A 529 0.59 -1.58 -5.79
CA LYS A 529 0.68 -2.38 -7.03
C LYS A 529 -0.19 -3.64 -7.02
N SER A 530 -0.47 -4.16 -5.82
CA SER A 530 -1.25 -5.37 -5.66
C SER A 530 -2.75 -5.11 -5.88
N TRP A 531 -3.45 -6.14 -6.36
CA TRP A 531 -4.90 -6.14 -6.54
C TRP A 531 -5.62 -6.56 -5.25
N GLY A 532 -6.85 -6.08 -5.06
CA GLY A 532 -7.73 -6.53 -3.97
C GLY A 532 -7.39 -5.98 -2.59
N SER A 533 -6.86 -4.75 -2.50
CA SER A 533 -6.59 -4.12 -1.21
C SER A 533 -7.89 -3.79 -0.48
N ARG A 534 -8.00 -4.20 0.79
CA ARG A 534 -9.16 -3.86 1.65
C ARG A 534 -8.96 -2.59 2.49
N LYS A 535 -7.73 -2.09 2.57
CA LYS A 535 -7.36 -0.85 3.26
C LYS A 535 -7.05 0.26 2.25
N ILE A 536 -7.49 1.47 2.52
CA ILE A 536 -7.15 2.63 1.69
C ILE A 536 -5.75 3.13 2.09
N GLY A 537 -4.90 3.37 1.09
CA GLY A 537 -3.59 3.98 1.30
C GLY A 537 -3.71 5.46 1.68
N MET A 538 -3.16 5.84 2.83
CA MET A 538 -3.15 7.23 3.30
C MET A 538 -1.94 8.04 2.82
N ALA A 539 -1.03 7.40 2.08
CA ALA A 539 0.15 8.02 1.52
C ALA A 539 0.64 7.27 0.26
N GLN A 540 1.34 7.97 -0.64
CA GLN A 540 1.90 7.34 -1.84
C GLN A 540 2.98 6.31 -1.45
N GLY A 541 2.76 5.04 -1.75
CA GLY A 541 3.68 3.92 -1.47
C GLY A 541 2.95 2.57 -1.42
N GLN A 542 3.71 1.48 -1.32
CA GLN A 542 3.12 0.16 -1.10
C GLN A 542 2.57 0.02 0.33
N LEU A 543 1.46 -0.73 0.47
CA LEU A 543 0.92 -1.11 1.77
C LEU A 543 1.67 -2.35 2.27
N VAL A 544 2.56 -2.14 3.25
CA VAL A 544 3.44 -3.15 3.81
C VAL A 544 3.35 -3.18 5.33
N GLY A 545 4.02 -4.14 5.98
CA GLY A 545 3.98 -4.28 7.44
C GLY A 545 2.56 -4.52 7.95
N LEU A 546 2.15 -3.78 9.00
CA LEU A 546 0.79 -3.87 9.53
C LEU A 546 -0.24 -3.41 8.50
N TYR A 547 0.05 -2.39 7.69
CA TYR A 547 -0.89 -1.92 6.68
C TYR A 547 -1.12 -2.99 5.61
N GLY A 548 -0.05 -3.69 5.21
CA GLY A 548 -0.15 -4.85 4.34
C GLY A 548 -1.01 -5.97 4.95
N TYR A 549 -0.92 -6.19 6.26
CA TYR A 549 -1.79 -7.15 6.97
C TYR A 549 -3.28 -6.76 6.90
N TYR A 550 -3.64 -5.50 7.18
CA TYR A 550 -5.02 -5.04 7.04
C TYR A 550 -5.51 -4.99 5.58
N ALA A 551 -4.60 -4.76 4.62
CA ALA A 551 -4.93 -4.71 3.20
C ALA A 551 -5.12 -6.08 2.56
N PHE A 552 -4.26 -7.05 2.90
CA PHE A 552 -4.11 -8.33 2.19
C PHE A 552 -4.19 -9.58 3.08
N GLY A 553 -4.02 -9.45 4.39
CA GLY A 553 -3.91 -10.58 5.31
C GLY A 553 -5.18 -10.93 6.10
N MET A 554 -6.20 -10.06 6.08
CA MET A 554 -7.48 -10.22 6.80
C MET A 554 -8.69 -10.38 5.91
#